data_AF-A0A653DFL8-F1
#
_entry.id   AF-A0A653DFL8-F1
#
_cell.length_a   1.000
_cell.length_b   1.000
_cell.length_c   1.000
_cell.angle_alpha   90.00
_cell.angle_beta   90.00
_cell.angle_gamma   90.00
#
_symmetry.space_group_name_H-M   'P 1'
#
loop_
_entity.id
_entity.type
_entity.pdbx_description
1 polymer ?
#
loop_
_entity_poly.entity_id
_entity_poly.type
_entity_poly.pdbx_seq_one_letter_code
_entity_poly.pdbx_strand_id
1 'polypeptide(L)'
;MSSIYALVNSSESELDLDEGVRHIDKLIWATYVLLNSFNGLLNAIKLHLRTEDLLGADSNYLKNHGSSFNHNIDSSCEIGKKAGVMLQFLSRLISHSCYVRDYFYQENIIRCPDSLSRLIRIQSCTNITGKDMIEKVLKTVKLIGEIRVSDITTNFLSSSINLFVSLCKVGCYSVIEAAFCEFTKETVFLRPSHDIIFQLTYLFKEASLIPSFLEYLFNKAKANSTNTKGVIYFSNDACRFYIYAMQFENASNHVQCIPVEITLNMLSFIYNTYKSAYWIHHIDIKGCDCLAQLYKLVMDIVFKALDTYKDRTKSGRQRNEWIDLIKNKITKHVINLMTFHSYELTEKYITVLAEYKEVEKFFEDEGLSDVDSTVNEDMPDIDSALFVDW
;
A
#
# COMPACT_ATOMS: atom_id res chain seq x y z
N MET A 1 11.63 -24.34 -10.17
CA MET A 1 11.79 -23.91 -11.57
C MET A 1 10.81 -24.65 -12.49
N SER A 2 10.86 -25.99 -12.63
CA SER A 2 9.94 -26.72 -13.53
C SER A 2 8.45 -26.46 -13.26
N SER A 3 8.03 -26.39 -11.99
CA SER A 3 6.63 -26.09 -11.64
C SER A 3 6.21 -24.65 -11.93
N ILE A 4 7.13 -23.68 -11.87
CA ILE A 4 6.82 -22.29 -12.23
C ILE A 4 6.69 -22.17 -13.75
N TYR A 5 7.61 -22.78 -14.51
CA TYR A 5 7.49 -22.83 -15.96
C TYR A 5 6.22 -23.55 -16.43
N ALA A 6 5.81 -24.62 -15.74
CA ALA A 6 4.53 -25.27 -16.02
C ALA A 6 3.37 -24.29 -15.81
N LEU A 7 3.29 -23.63 -14.65
CA LEU A 7 2.21 -22.68 -14.33
C LEU A 7 2.17 -21.45 -15.24
N VAL A 8 3.33 -20.92 -15.65
CA VAL A 8 3.40 -19.78 -16.59
C VAL A 8 2.84 -20.15 -17.97
N ASN A 9 2.99 -21.40 -18.39
CA ASN A 9 2.52 -21.88 -19.68
C ASN A 9 1.11 -22.50 -19.62
N SER A 10 0.49 -22.54 -18.44
CA SER A 10 -0.88 -23.03 -18.26
C SER A 10 -1.88 -21.93 -18.62
N SER A 11 -2.97 -22.33 -19.27
CA SER A 11 -4.19 -21.52 -19.39
C SER A 11 -4.92 -21.43 -18.05
N GLU A 12 -5.79 -20.45 -17.87
CA GLU A 12 -6.58 -20.28 -16.63
C GLU A 12 -7.38 -21.56 -16.29
N SER A 13 -7.97 -22.21 -17.30
CA SER A 13 -8.71 -23.47 -17.12
C SER A 13 -7.84 -24.64 -16.67
N GLU A 14 -6.52 -24.60 -16.91
CA GLU A 14 -5.59 -25.66 -16.53
C GLU A 14 -5.03 -25.48 -15.11
N LEU A 15 -5.09 -24.27 -14.55
CA LEU A 15 -4.57 -23.98 -13.20
C LEU A 15 -5.30 -24.76 -12.11
N ASP A 16 -6.61 -24.88 -12.24
CA ASP A 16 -7.48 -25.55 -11.26
C ASP A 16 -7.67 -27.06 -11.55
N LEU A 17 -6.99 -27.62 -12.55
CA LEU A 17 -6.92 -29.07 -12.78
C LEU A 17 -5.88 -29.72 -11.86
N ASP A 18 -6.00 -31.04 -11.63
CA ASP A 18 -5.12 -31.81 -10.74
C ASP A 18 -3.62 -31.56 -10.94
N GLU A 19 -3.16 -31.40 -12.18
CA GLU A 19 -1.74 -31.12 -12.48
C GLU A 19 -1.34 -29.69 -12.10
N GLY A 20 -2.18 -28.70 -12.44
CA GLY A 20 -2.00 -27.29 -12.05
C GLY A 20 -1.98 -27.13 -10.54
N VAL A 21 -2.96 -27.72 -9.84
CA VAL A 21 -3.07 -27.74 -8.38
C VAL A 21 -1.80 -28.31 -7.73
N ARG A 22 -1.26 -29.43 -8.24
CA ARG A 22 0.01 -29.99 -7.72
C ARG A 22 1.20 -29.05 -7.88
N HIS A 23 1.24 -28.25 -8.95
CA HIS A 23 2.28 -27.24 -9.14
C HIS A 23 2.07 -26.04 -8.21
N ILE A 24 0.82 -25.62 -8.00
CA ILE A 24 0.45 -24.57 -7.06
C ILE A 24 0.83 -24.97 -5.62
N ASP A 25 0.52 -26.19 -5.18
CA ASP A 25 0.89 -26.68 -3.85
C ASP A 25 2.40 -26.60 -3.60
N LYS A 26 3.20 -27.02 -4.59
CA LYS A 26 4.66 -26.94 -4.53
C LYS A 26 5.13 -25.49 -4.44
N LEU A 27 4.50 -24.59 -5.17
CA LEU A 27 4.80 -23.15 -5.13
C LEU A 27 4.47 -22.56 -3.75
N ILE A 28 3.28 -22.84 -3.21
CA ILE A 28 2.86 -22.36 -1.90
C ILE A 28 3.84 -22.85 -0.82
N TRP A 29 4.18 -24.14 -0.83
CA TRP A 29 5.18 -24.68 0.09
C TRP A 29 6.57 -24.06 -0.06
N ALA A 30 7.06 -23.90 -1.30
CA ALA A 30 8.35 -23.26 -1.54
C ALA A 30 8.37 -21.81 -1.03
N THR A 31 7.27 -21.07 -1.23
CA THR A 31 7.08 -19.71 -0.72
C THR A 31 7.14 -19.70 0.80
N TYR A 32 6.39 -20.59 1.46
CA TYR A 32 6.37 -20.70 2.92
C TYR A 32 7.76 -21.00 3.50
N VAL A 33 8.50 -21.93 2.90
CA VAL A 33 9.86 -22.29 3.33
C VAL A 33 10.82 -21.12 3.19
N LEU A 34 10.75 -20.37 2.09
CA LEU A 34 11.57 -19.18 1.86
C LEU A 34 11.24 -18.08 2.87
N LEU A 35 9.95 -17.83 3.14
CA LEU A 35 9.51 -16.88 4.16
C LEU A 35 10.01 -17.26 5.55
N ASN A 36 9.94 -18.55 5.91
CA ASN A 36 10.43 -19.00 7.19
C ASN A 36 11.96 -18.86 7.31
N SER A 37 12.68 -19.13 6.22
CA SER A 37 14.14 -18.95 6.15
C SER A 37 14.52 -17.47 6.26
N PHE A 38 13.78 -16.59 5.58
CA PHE A 38 13.99 -15.15 5.64
C PHE A 38 13.70 -14.61 7.04
N ASN A 39 12.58 -15.00 7.65
CA ASN A 39 12.29 -14.71 9.05
C ASN A 39 13.42 -15.16 9.99
N GLY A 40 13.97 -16.36 9.78
CA GLY A 40 15.12 -16.85 10.55
C GLY A 40 16.34 -15.95 10.42
N LEU A 41 16.67 -15.52 9.20
CA LEU A 41 17.75 -14.59 8.93
C LEU A 41 17.53 -13.23 9.63
N LEU A 42 16.34 -12.63 9.48
CA LEU A 42 16.04 -11.34 10.11
C LEU A 42 16.08 -11.41 11.64
N ASN A 43 15.60 -12.52 12.24
CA ASN A 43 15.72 -12.75 13.67
C ASN A 43 17.18 -12.89 14.12
N ALA A 44 18.03 -13.59 13.35
CA ALA A 44 19.45 -13.69 13.65
C ALA A 44 20.11 -12.30 13.63
N ILE A 45 19.78 -11.47 12.63
CA ILE A 45 20.24 -10.07 12.57
C ILE A 45 19.77 -9.29 13.81
N LYS A 46 18.48 -9.40 14.17
CA LYS A 46 17.89 -8.73 15.35
C LYS A 46 18.65 -9.06 16.64
N LEU A 47 19.06 -10.31 16.83
CA LEU A 47 19.80 -10.74 18.03
C LEU A 47 21.20 -10.12 18.14
N HIS A 48 21.76 -9.62 17.03
CA HIS A 48 23.10 -9.04 16.97
C HIS A 48 23.12 -7.51 16.86
N LEU A 49 21.95 -6.87 16.74
CA LEU A 49 21.82 -5.41 16.63
C LEU A 49 21.95 -4.72 17.98
N ARG A 50 22.75 -3.65 18.05
CA ARG A 50 22.85 -2.80 19.24
C ARG A 50 21.85 -1.65 19.14
N THR A 51 21.40 -1.15 20.30
CA THR A 51 20.50 0.01 20.36
C THR A 51 21.10 1.26 19.69
N GLU A 52 22.41 1.43 19.76
CA GLU A 52 23.13 2.53 19.11
C GLU A 52 23.00 2.51 17.58
N ASP A 53 23.01 1.32 16.97
CA ASP A 53 22.83 1.15 15.53
C ASP A 53 21.43 1.60 15.09
N LEU A 54 20.41 1.24 15.89
CA LEU A 54 19.01 1.65 15.66
C LEU A 54 18.81 3.15 15.82
N LEU A 55 19.41 3.76 16.85
CA LEU A 55 19.37 5.22 17.06
C LEU A 55 20.11 5.97 15.95
N GLY A 56 21.22 5.40 15.46
CA GLY A 56 21.92 5.87 14.28
C GLY A 56 20.99 5.87 13.07
N ALA A 57 20.31 4.75 12.80
CA ALA A 57 19.38 4.61 11.68
C ALA A 57 18.23 5.61 11.76
N ASP A 58 17.63 5.78 12.94
CA ASP A 58 16.58 6.76 13.17
C ASP A 58 17.09 8.21 12.95
N SER A 59 18.32 8.53 13.39
CA SER A 59 18.94 9.84 13.19
C SER A 59 19.26 10.13 11.72
N ASN A 60 19.75 9.14 10.98
CA ASN A 60 20.05 9.28 9.55
C ASN A 60 18.77 9.45 8.73
N TYR A 61 17.71 8.69 9.04
CA TYR A 61 16.42 8.88 8.39
C TYR A 61 15.90 10.31 8.56
N LEU A 62 15.98 10.86 9.78
CA LEU A 62 15.54 12.23 10.06
C LEU A 62 16.39 13.29 9.34
N LYS A 63 17.72 13.09 9.29
CA LYS A 63 18.65 14.07 8.71
C LYS A 63 18.69 14.05 7.19
N ASN A 64 18.55 12.87 6.58
CA ASN A 64 18.77 12.68 5.15
C ASN A 64 17.49 12.29 4.39
N HIS A 65 16.34 12.30 5.06
CA HIS A 65 15.00 12.07 4.47
C HIS A 65 14.95 10.82 3.57
N GLY A 66 15.64 9.74 3.95
CA GLY A 66 15.65 8.46 3.22
C GLY A 66 17.00 8.02 2.66
N SER A 67 18.14 8.37 3.27
CA SER A 67 19.44 7.78 2.89
C SER A 67 19.88 6.64 3.82
N SER A 68 20.40 5.60 3.17
CA SER A 68 20.55 4.24 3.69
C SER A 68 21.59 4.11 4.82
N PHE A 69 21.31 3.15 5.72
CA PHE A 69 22.31 2.58 6.61
C PHE A 69 23.04 1.44 5.88
N ASN A 70 24.32 1.63 5.59
CA ASN A 70 25.14 0.68 4.85
C ASN A 70 25.73 -0.37 5.80
N HIS A 71 24.93 -1.36 6.21
CA HIS A 71 25.50 -2.63 6.66
C HIS A 71 25.69 -3.54 5.45
N ASN A 72 26.71 -4.40 5.48
CA ASN A 72 27.02 -5.44 4.48
C ASN A 72 25.92 -6.53 4.36
N ILE A 73 24.65 -6.14 4.21
CA ILE A 73 23.45 -6.99 4.12
C ILE A 73 23.12 -7.31 2.64
N ASP A 74 23.77 -6.66 1.68
CA ASP A 74 23.47 -6.82 0.25
C ASP A 74 23.57 -8.27 -0.25
N SER A 75 24.51 -9.07 0.27
CA SER A 75 24.66 -10.48 -0.10
C SER A 75 23.71 -11.42 0.65
N SER A 76 23.19 -11.03 1.81
CA SER A 76 22.27 -11.84 2.62
C SER A 76 20.79 -11.61 2.29
N CYS A 77 20.45 -10.52 1.59
CA CYS A 77 19.08 -10.23 1.15
C CYS A 77 18.58 -11.11 -0.03
N GLU A 78 19.42 -11.98 -0.60
CA GLU A 78 19.01 -12.89 -1.70
C GLU A 78 17.83 -13.81 -1.33
N ILE A 79 17.74 -14.23 -0.06
CA ILE A 79 16.58 -15.02 0.42
C ILE A 79 15.31 -14.16 0.40
N GLY A 80 15.40 -12.90 0.85
CA GLY A 80 14.29 -11.95 0.83
C GLY A 80 13.81 -11.63 -0.59
N LYS A 81 14.74 -11.44 -1.53
CA LYS A 81 14.41 -11.26 -2.97
C LYS A 81 13.67 -12.49 -3.53
N LYS A 82 14.16 -13.70 -3.27
CA LYS A 82 13.52 -14.94 -3.72
C LYS A 82 12.14 -15.13 -3.10
N ALA A 83 11.99 -14.86 -1.80
CA ALA A 83 10.70 -14.89 -1.13
C ALA A 83 9.72 -13.89 -1.77
N GLY A 84 10.18 -12.66 -2.05
CA GLY A 84 9.41 -11.64 -2.76
C GLY A 84 8.94 -12.12 -4.13
N VAL A 85 9.84 -12.63 -4.98
CA VAL A 85 9.46 -13.13 -6.31
C VAL A 85 8.39 -14.23 -6.25
N MET A 86 8.50 -15.16 -5.30
CA MET A 86 7.50 -16.22 -5.15
C MET A 86 6.16 -15.69 -4.64
N LEU A 87 6.18 -14.74 -3.69
CA LEU A 87 4.98 -14.05 -3.23
C LEU A 87 4.31 -13.26 -4.37
N GLN A 88 5.09 -12.59 -5.21
CA GLN A 88 4.59 -11.84 -6.36
C GLN A 88 3.95 -12.76 -7.40
N PHE A 89 4.50 -13.96 -7.58
CA PHE A 89 3.89 -14.95 -8.47
C PHE A 89 2.57 -15.45 -7.88
N LEU A 90 2.55 -15.77 -6.58
CA LEU A 90 1.34 -16.21 -5.90
C LEU A 90 0.24 -15.14 -5.91
N SER A 91 0.59 -13.86 -5.73
CA SER A 91 -0.38 -12.77 -5.76
C SER A 91 -1.07 -12.65 -7.13
N ARG A 92 -0.32 -12.84 -8.22
CA ARG A 92 -0.90 -12.89 -9.57
C ARG A 92 -1.86 -14.07 -9.75
N LEU A 93 -1.51 -15.25 -9.25
CA LEU A 93 -2.35 -16.44 -9.39
C LEU A 93 -3.71 -16.32 -8.68
N ILE A 94 -3.83 -15.51 -7.63
CA ILE A 94 -5.08 -15.32 -6.88
C ILE A 94 -6.23 -14.91 -7.80
N SER A 95 -6.00 -14.05 -8.78
CA SER A 95 -7.06 -13.59 -9.69
C SER A 95 -7.51 -14.68 -10.68
N HIS A 96 -6.68 -15.68 -10.95
CA HIS A 96 -6.87 -16.64 -12.04
C HIS A 96 -7.16 -18.07 -11.59
N SER A 97 -6.94 -18.41 -10.30
CA SER A 97 -7.15 -19.76 -9.76
C SER A 97 -8.14 -19.74 -8.60
N CYS A 98 -9.23 -20.51 -8.73
CA CYS A 98 -10.18 -20.74 -7.63
C CYS A 98 -9.48 -21.44 -6.47
N TYR A 99 -8.58 -22.40 -6.76
CA TYR A 99 -7.86 -23.15 -5.76
C TYR A 99 -6.99 -22.24 -4.86
N VAL A 100 -6.24 -21.31 -5.45
CA VAL A 100 -5.43 -20.35 -4.68
C VAL A 100 -6.30 -19.41 -3.84
N ARG A 101 -7.45 -18.96 -4.39
CA ARG A 101 -8.41 -18.15 -3.63
C ARG A 101 -8.94 -18.91 -2.42
N ASP A 102 -9.39 -20.14 -2.61
CA ASP A 102 -9.93 -20.97 -1.53
C ASP A 102 -8.88 -21.31 -0.48
N TYR A 103 -7.61 -21.44 -0.85
CA TYR A 103 -6.50 -21.58 0.11
C TYR A 103 -6.42 -20.41 1.10
N PHE A 104 -6.60 -19.17 0.62
CA PHE A 104 -6.61 -18.00 1.50
C PHE A 104 -7.97 -17.72 2.14
N TYR A 105 -9.08 -18.07 1.49
CA TYR A 105 -10.44 -17.75 1.94
C TYR A 105 -11.03 -18.80 2.90
N GLN A 106 -10.86 -20.08 2.59
CA GLN A 106 -11.47 -21.20 3.31
C GLN A 106 -10.49 -21.92 4.26
N GLU A 107 -9.27 -21.39 4.40
CA GLU A 107 -8.17 -22.00 5.16
C GLU A 107 -7.86 -23.45 4.74
N ASN A 108 -7.92 -23.76 3.43
CA ASN A 108 -7.61 -25.09 2.94
C ASN A 108 -6.21 -25.52 3.40
N ILE A 109 -6.14 -26.74 3.95
CA ILE A 109 -4.88 -27.29 4.47
C ILE A 109 -4.10 -27.91 3.33
N ILE A 110 -2.92 -27.35 3.03
CA ILE A 110 -1.99 -27.93 2.08
C ILE A 110 -0.96 -28.76 2.85
N ARG A 111 -0.90 -30.06 2.53
CA ARG A 111 0.07 -30.99 3.12
C ARG A 111 1.42 -30.87 2.41
N CYS A 112 2.50 -31.07 3.15
CA CYS A 112 3.85 -31.04 2.58
C CYS A 112 3.98 -32.09 1.47
N PRO A 113 4.33 -31.69 0.23
CA PRO A 113 4.61 -32.65 -0.84
C PRO A 113 5.80 -33.54 -0.45
N ASP A 114 5.70 -34.83 -0.71
CA ASP A 114 6.78 -35.79 -0.42
C ASP A 114 8.11 -35.37 -1.07
N SER A 115 8.06 -34.73 -2.23
CA SER A 115 9.23 -34.20 -2.94
C SER A 115 9.97 -33.09 -2.18
N LEU A 116 9.29 -32.36 -1.29
CA LEU A 116 9.88 -31.29 -0.48
C LEU A 116 10.17 -31.72 0.96
N SER A 117 9.66 -32.87 1.39
CA SER A 117 9.82 -33.41 2.75
C SER A 117 11.28 -33.47 3.22
N ARG A 118 12.24 -33.77 2.31
CA ARG A 118 13.68 -33.82 2.63
C ARG A 118 14.29 -32.45 2.94
N LEU A 119 13.81 -31.39 2.28
CA LEU A 119 14.24 -30.00 2.52
C LEU A 119 13.57 -29.40 3.77
N ILE A 120 12.37 -29.90 4.12
CA ILE A 120 11.49 -29.36 5.18
C ILE A 120 11.66 -30.07 6.52
N ARG A 121 12.46 -31.16 6.60
CA ARG A 121 12.78 -31.89 7.85
C ARG A 121 13.30 -31.02 9.01
N ILE A 122 13.71 -29.78 8.73
CA ILE A 122 14.21 -28.80 9.71
C ILE A 122 13.06 -27.99 10.37
N GLN A 123 11.85 -27.95 9.79
CA GLN A 123 10.83 -26.94 10.15
C GLN A 123 9.65 -27.46 10.98
N SER A 124 9.59 -28.75 11.35
CA SER A 124 8.54 -29.37 12.20
C SER A 124 7.07 -29.19 11.75
N CYS A 125 6.84 -28.57 10.60
CA CYS A 125 5.52 -28.25 10.06
C CYS A 125 5.19 -29.20 8.91
N THR A 126 4.03 -29.88 9.00
CA THR A 126 3.56 -30.85 7.99
C THR A 126 2.40 -30.33 7.16
N ASN A 127 1.72 -29.29 7.64
CA ASN A 127 0.50 -28.72 7.09
C ASN A 127 0.57 -27.19 7.18
N ILE A 128 0.17 -26.48 6.14
CA ILE A 128 0.09 -25.02 6.12
C ILE A 128 -1.28 -24.56 5.60
N THR A 129 -1.76 -23.45 6.16
CA THR A 129 -2.98 -22.76 5.75
C THR A 129 -2.66 -21.37 5.18
N GLY A 130 -3.62 -20.74 4.51
CA GLY A 130 -3.48 -19.36 4.06
C GLY A 130 -3.18 -18.40 5.21
N LYS A 131 -3.80 -18.61 6.37
CA LYS A 131 -3.53 -17.82 7.59
C LYS A 131 -2.08 -17.93 8.04
N ASP A 132 -1.50 -19.14 8.06
CA ASP A 132 -0.09 -19.33 8.40
C ASP A 132 0.83 -18.55 7.45
N MET A 133 0.51 -18.52 6.16
CA MET A 133 1.25 -17.76 5.16
C MET A 133 1.21 -16.25 5.47
N ILE A 134 0.01 -15.71 5.71
CA ILE A 134 -0.20 -14.29 6.02
C ILE A 134 0.51 -13.90 7.32
N GLU A 135 0.42 -14.72 8.36
CA GLU A 135 1.12 -14.49 9.63
C GLU A 135 2.65 -14.49 9.44
N LYS A 136 3.19 -15.33 8.55
CA LYS A 136 4.63 -15.32 8.20
C LYS A 136 5.04 -14.06 7.43
N VAL A 137 4.22 -13.59 6.49
CA VAL A 137 4.48 -12.31 5.80
C VAL A 137 4.48 -11.17 6.81
N LEU A 138 3.46 -11.08 7.65
CA LEU A 138 3.33 -10.06 8.68
C LEU A 138 4.49 -10.07 9.67
N LYS A 139 4.90 -11.25 10.14
CA LYS A 139 6.08 -11.39 11.00
C LYS A 139 7.35 -10.86 10.32
N THR A 140 7.51 -11.13 9.02
CA THR A 140 8.66 -10.63 8.24
C THR A 140 8.66 -9.11 8.20
N VAL A 141 7.51 -8.50 7.89
CA VAL A 141 7.34 -7.03 7.85
C VAL A 141 7.66 -6.41 9.21
N LYS A 142 7.15 -6.96 10.31
CA LYS A 142 7.48 -6.50 11.67
C LYS A 142 8.98 -6.54 11.93
N LEU A 143 9.63 -7.65 11.59
CA LEU A 143 11.08 -7.80 11.77
C LEU A 143 11.87 -6.78 10.94
N ILE A 144 11.48 -6.54 9.68
CA ILE A 144 12.08 -5.51 8.82
C ILE A 144 12.03 -4.14 9.52
N GLY A 145 10.90 -3.80 10.13
CA GLY A 145 10.73 -2.57 10.88
C GLY A 145 11.63 -2.51 12.09
N GLU A 146 11.61 -3.54 12.94
CA GLU A 146 12.41 -3.61 14.17
C GLU A 146 13.91 -3.45 13.93
N ILE A 147 14.41 -3.98 12.82
CA ILE A 147 15.85 -3.91 12.47
C ILE A 147 16.19 -2.78 11.48
N ARG A 148 15.20 -1.97 11.07
CA ARG A 148 15.35 -0.79 10.20
C ARG A 148 15.99 -1.07 8.83
N VAL A 149 15.53 -2.12 8.14
CA VAL A 149 16.06 -2.54 6.81
C VAL A 149 15.03 -2.45 5.68
N SER A 150 14.07 -1.53 5.78
CA SER A 150 13.01 -1.35 4.79
C SER A 150 13.56 -1.09 3.38
N ASP A 151 14.57 -0.24 3.24
CA ASP A 151 15.16 0.14 1.94
C ASP A 151 15.68 -1.06 1.15
N ILE A 152 16.47 -1.93 1.79
CA ILE A 152 17.07 -3.10 1.15
C ILE A 152 16.09 -4.28 0.99
N THR A 153 14.88 -4.17 1.57
CA THR A 153 13.81 -5.17 1.47
C THR A 153 12.63 -4.72 0.61
N THR A 154 12.80 -3.62 -0.14
CA THR A 154 11.80 -3.04 -1.05
C THR A 154 11.10 -4.09 -1.92
N ASN A 155 11.82 -5.00 -2.60
CA ASN A 155 11.20 -6.03 -3.45
C ASN A 155 10.24 -6.95 -2.67
N PHE A 156 10.60 -7.32 -1.44
CA PHE A 156 9.76 -8.14 -0.58
C PHE A 156 8.52 -7.36 -0.13
N LEU A 157 8.69 -6.10 0.29
CA LEU A 157 7.59 -5.22 0.71
C LEU A 157 6.61 -5.00 -0.45
N SER A 158 7.12 -4.71 -1.64
CA SER A 158 6.32 -4.55 -2.87
C SER A 158 5.48 -5.79 -3.16
N SER A 159 6.11 -6.97 -3.13
CA SER A 159 5.43 -8.25 -3.36
C SER A 159 4.37 -8.54 -2.30
N SER A 160 4.63 -8.15 -1.05
CA SER A 160 3.69 -8.28 0.06
C SER A 160 2.48 -7.36 -0.14
N ILE A 161 2.69 -6.09 -0.52
CA ILE A 161 1.60 -5.17 -0.85
C ILE A 161 0.74 -5.74 -1.97
N ASN A 162 1.35 -6.26 -3.04
CA ASN A 162 0.62 -6.87 -4.16
C ASN A 162 -0.19 -8.10 -3.75
N LEU A 163 0.32 -8.91 -2.81
CA LEU A 163 -0.47 -9.99 -2.21
C LEU A 163 -1.71 -9.45 -1.51
N PHE A 164 -1.57 -8.46 -0.62
CA PHE A 164 -2.70 -7.89 0.11
C PHE A 164 -3.70 -7.16 -0.80
N VAL A 165 -3.24 -6.47 -1.85
CA VAL A 165 -4.10 -5.90 -2.91
C VAL A 165 -4.93 -7.00 -3.57
N SER A 166 -4.28 -8.09 -3.98
CA SER A 166 -4.96 -9.20 -4.67
C SER A 166 -5.98 -9.89 -3.76
N LEU A 167 -5.64 -10.09 -2.49
CA LEU A 167 -6.55 -10.64 -1.48
C LEU A 167 -7.75 -9.73 -1.22
N CYS A 168 -7.54 -8.42 -1.20
CA CYS A 168 -8.63 -7.45 -1.07
C CYS A 168 -9.60 -7.54 -2.26
N LYS A 169 -9.06 -7.57 -3.49
CA LYS A 169 -9.86 -7.65 -4.73
C LYS A 169 -10.76 -8.88 -4.80
N VAL A 170 -10.31 -10.02 -4.28
CA VAL A 170 -11.10 -11.26 -4.27
C VAL A 170 -11.98 -11.41 -3.02
N GLY A 171 -12.10 -10.38 -2.18
CA GLY A 171 -13.00 -10.38 -1.03
C GLY A 171 -12.48 -11.10 0.21
N CYS A 172 -11.19 -11.47 0.27
CA CYS A 172 -10.61 -12.14 1.44
C CYS A 172 -10.49 -11.25 2.68
N TYR A 173 -10.67 -9.92 2.56
CA TYR A 173 -10.48 -8.99 3.67
C TYR A 173 -11.21 -9.41 4.95
N SER A 174 -12.48 -9.82 4.86
CA SER A 174 -13.29 -10.21 6.03
C SER A 174 -12.70 -11.39 6.82
N VAL A 175 -11.96 -12.28 6.16
CA VAL A 175 -11.32 -13.44 6.78
C VAL A 175 -9.99 -13.06 7.44
N ILE A 176 -9.27 -12.09 6.88
CA ILE A 176 -7.92 -11.70 7.30
C ILE A 176 -7.84 -10.29 7.89
N GLU A 177 -8.97 -9.69 8.26
CA GLU A 177 -9.10 -8.27 8.62
C GLU A 177 -8.03 -7.82 9.64
N ALA A 178 -7.89 -8.55 10.74
CA ALA A 178 -6.91 -8.22 11.78
C ALA A 178 -5.47 -8.22 11.25
N ALA A 179 -5.09 -9.23 10.46
CA ALA A 179 -3.76 -9.33 9.89
C ALA A 179 -3.53 -8.28 8.79
N PHE A 180 -4.57 -7.93 8.03
CA PHE A 180 -4.56 -6.88 7.01
C PHE A 180 -4.33 -5.49 7.62
N CYS A 181 -5.10 -5.18 8.65
CA CYS A 181 -4.96 -3.95 9.43
C CYS A 181 -3.57 -3.85 10.07
N GLU A 182 -3.09 -4.93 10.67
CA GLU A 182 -1.76 -4.95 11.28
C GLU A 182 -0.66 -4.81 10.22
N PHE A 183 -0.73 -5.53 9.10
CA PHE A 183 0.19 -5.37 7.96
C PHE A 183 0.25 -3.94 7.46
N THR A 184 -0.91 -3.30 7.27
CA THR A 184 -0.99 -1.93 6.78
C THR A 184 -0.29 -0.96 7.74
N LYS A 185 -0.58 -1.08 9.04
CA LYS A 185 0.08 -0.24 10.06
C LYS A 185 1.58 -0.45 10.04
N GLU A 186 2.03 -1.70 10.14
CA GLU A 186 3.47 -1.99 10.22
C GLU A 186 4.19 -1.46 8.97
N THR A 187 3.62 -1.65 7.76
CA THR A 187 4.19 -1.15 6.51
C THR A 187 4.29 0.37 6.45
N VAL A 188 3.25 1.09 6.86
CA VAL A 188 3.29 2.58 6.97
C VAL A 188 4.34 3.02 7.99
N PHE A 189 4.52 2.27 9.06
CA PHE A 189 5.46 2.62 10.14
C PHE A 189 6.91 2.22 9.84
N LEU A 190 7.14 1.42 8.79
CA LEU A 190 8.49 1.02 8.35
C LEU A 190 9.36 2.18 7.88
N ARG A 191 8.74 3.32 7.53
CA ARG A 191 9.40 4.42 6.80
C ARG A 191 10.07 3.88 5.53
N PRO A 192 9.29 3.23 4.64
CA PRO A 192 9.87 2.56 3.49
C PRO A 192 10.32 3.57 2.43
N SER A 193 10.98 3.07 1.38
CA SER A 193 11.37 3.85 0.22
C SER A 193 10.16 4.51 -0.46
N HIS A 194 10.41 5.60 -1.20
CA HIS A 194 9.36 6.35 -1.91
C HIS A 194 8.52 5.46 -2.83
N ASP A 195 9.13 4.47 -3.49
CA ASP A 195 8.43 3.51 -4.36
C ASP A 195 7.38 2.71 -3.60
N ILE A 196 7.69 2.27 -2.37
CA ILE A 196 6.74 1.53 -1.52
C ILE A 196 5.62 2.43 -1.04
N ILE A 197 5.91 3.71 -0.73
CA ILE A 197 4.89 4.69 -0.36
C ILE A 197 3.87 4.89 -1.49
N PHE A 198 4.34 4.98 -2.74
CA PHE A 198 3.46 5.03 -3.90
C PHE A 198 2.72 3.69 -4.11
N GLN A 199 3.36 2.55 -3.94
CA GLN A 199 2.67 1.25 -4.07
C GLN A 199 1.57 1.03 -3.03
N LEU A 200 1.66 1.62 -1.83
CA LEU A 200 0.58 1.56 -0.85
C LEU A 200 -0.74 2.18 -1.35
N THR A 201 -0.69 3.07 -2.35
CA THR A 201 -1.89 3.71 -2.92
C THR A 201 -2.84 2.69 -3.56
N TYR A 202 -2.30 1.60 -4.14
CA TYR A 202 -3.09 0.51 -4.69
C TYR A 202 -3.86 -0.22 -3.59
N LEU A 203 -3.18 -0.51 -2.47
CA LEU A 203 -3.81 -1.13 -1.32
C LEU A 203 -4.93 -0.26 -0.76
N PHE A 204 -4.68 1.05 -0.65
CA PHE A 204 -5.65 2.01 -0.13
C PHE A 204 -6.86 2.16 -1.06
N LYS A 205 -6.65 2.22 -2.38
CA LYS A 205 -7.75 2.20 -3.35
C LYS A 205 -8.68 1.02 -3.11
N GLU A 206 -8.15 -0.21 -3.09
CA GLU A 206 -8.98 -1.42 -2.95
C GLU A 206 -9.62 -1.52 -1.56
N ALA A 207 -8.84 -1.25 -0.50
CA ALA A 207 -9.32 -1.42 0.87
C ALA A 207 -10.28 -0.31 1.32
N SER A 208 -10.25 0.86 0.70
CA SER A 208 -11.18 1.97 1.02
C SER A 208 -12.65 1.69 0.69
N LEU A 209 -12.93 0.65 -0.10
CA LEU A 209 -14.29 0.16 -0.31
C LEU A 209 -14.88 -0.48 0.95
N ILE A 210 -14.06 -0.73 1.97
CA ILE A 210 -14.44 -1.46 3.18
C ILE A 210 -14.49 -0.47 4.37
N PRO A 211 -15.67 -0.18 4.94
CA PRO A 211 -15.81 0.82 6.00
C PRO A 211 -14.96 0.55 7.25
N SER A 212 -14.83 -0.70 7.68
CA SER A 212 -14.03 -1.04 8.87
C SER A 212 -12.53 -0.79 8.68
N PHE A 213 -12.03 -0.90 7.45
CA PHE A 213 -10.66 -0.51 7.11
C PHE A 213 -10.45 1.00 7.26
N LEU A 214 -11.39 1.81 6.77
CA LEU A 214 -11.34 3.27 6.93
C LEU A 214 -11.37 3.67 8.41
N GLU A 215 -12.28 3.09 9.19
CA GLU A 215 -12.31 3.30 10.64
C GLU A 215 -10.97 2.96 11.29
N TYR A 216 -10.36 1.83 10.94
CA TYR A 216 -9.05 1.45 11.46
C TYR A 216 -7.93 2.44 11.08
N LEU A 217 -7.92 2.88 9.82
CA LEU A 217 -6.88 3.74 9.26
C LEU A 217 -6.89 5.15 9.88
N PHE A 218 -8.09 5.71 10.08
CA PHE A 218 -8.29 7.08 10.55
C PHE A 218 -8.43 7.20 12.07
N ASN A 219 -8.82 6.14 12.79
CA ASN A 219 -8.84 6.17 14.25
C ASN A 219 -7.43 6.16 14.84
N LYS A 220 -7.20 6.98 15.88
CA LYS A 220 -6.02 6.83 16.75
C LYS A 220 -6.10 5.48 17.47
N ALA A 221 -4.95 4.83 17.69
CA ALA A 221 -4.97 3.65 18.55
C ALA A 221 -5.44 4.08 19.95
N LYS A 222 -6.27 3.25 20.61
CA LYS A 222 -6.63 3.49 22.01
C LYS A 222 -5.33 3.60 22.80
N ALA A 223 -5.10 4.76 23.42
CA ALA A 223 -3.85 5.07 24.09
C ALA A 223 -3.52 4.00 25.13
N ASN A 224 -2.55 3.14 24.84
CA ASN A 224 -1.85 2.41 25.87
C ASN A 224 -0.78 3.37 26.36
N SER A 225 -0.97 3.90 27.57
CA SER A 225 -0.09 4.88 28.21
C SER A 225 1.33 4.34 28.35
N THR A 226 2.13 4.43 27.30
CA THR A 226 3.56 4.14 27.34
C THR A 226 4.29 5.32 26.73
N ASN A 227 4.72 6.23 27.61
CA ASN A 227 5.70 7.27 27.31
C ASN A 227 7.03 6.59 26.93
N THR A 228 7.18 6.15 25.69
CA THR A 228 8.46 5.69 25.16
C THR A 228 9.22 6.86 24.55
N LYS A 229 10.39 7.16 25.12
CA LYS A 229 11.38 8.04 24.51
C LYS A 229 11.73 7.51 23.11
N GLY A 230 11.32 8.25 22.09
CA GLY A 230 11.52 7.97 20.68
C GLY A 230 10.98 9.15 19.86
N VAL A 231 11.23 9.17 18.55
CA VAL A 231 10.72 10.20 17.64
C VAL A 231 9.19 10.26 17.78
N ILE A 232 8.68 11.39 18.28
CA ILE A 232 7.30 11.60 18.75
C ILE A 232 6.23 11.22 17.71
N TYR A 233 6.57 11.17 16.42
CA TYR A 233 5.65 10.87 15.34
C TYR A 233 5.35 9.38 15.14
N PHE A 234 6.22 8.44 15.52
CA PHE A 234 6.02 7.00 15.23
C PHE A 234 5.64 6.19 16.47
N SER A 235 4.82 6.76 17.37
CA SER A 235 4.27 6.00 18.49
C SER A 235 3.16 5.06 18.01
N ASN A 236 2.94 3.94 18.71
CA ASN A 236 1.83 3.02 18.42
C ASN A 236 0.45 3.69 18.45
N ASP A 237 0.38 4.88 19.05
CA ASP A 237 -0.82 5.67 19.29
C ASP A 237 -1.07 6.68 18.17
N ALA A 238 -0.10 6.87 17.27
CA ALA A 238 -0.20 7.78 16.14
C ALA A 238 -1.30 7.33 15.16
N CYS A 239 -1.97 8.31 14.55
CA CYS A 239 -2.94 8.05 13.49
C CYS A 239 -2.21 7.48 12.27
N ARG A 240 -2.62 6.30 11.79
CA ARG A 240 -1.95 5.63 10.67
C ARG A 240 -2.05 6.44 9.39
N PHE A 241 -3.22 7.01 9.11
CA PHE A 241 -3.40 7.88 7.95
C PHE A 241 -2.48 9.10 8.00
N TYR A 242 -2.37 9.76 9.15
CA TYR A 242 -1.50 10.94 9.29
C TYR A 242 -0.03 10.61 8.98
N ILE A 243 0.46 9.48 9.47
CA ILE A 243 1.83 9.02 9.20
C ILE A 243 2.03 8.72 7.72
N TYR A 244 1.06 8.05 7.09
CA TYR A 244 1.10 7.82 5.66
C TYR A 244 1.10 9.13 4.86
N ALA A 245 0.19 10.06 5.16
CA ALA A 245 0.05 11.33 4.44
C ALA A 245 1.35 12.15 4.47
N MET A 246 1.98 12.23 5.65
CA MET A 246 3.30 12.88 5.81
C MET A 246 4.40 12.18 4.97
N GLN A 247 4.43 10.85 4.94
CA GLN A 247 5.40 10.12 4.12
C GLN A 247 5.14 10.27 2.62
N PHE A 248 3.88 10.28 2.21
CA PHE A 248 3.47 10.50 0.82
C PHE A 248 3.84 11.90 0.36
N GLU A 249 3.56 12.93 1.16
CA GLU A 249 3.98 14.30 0.88
C GLU A 249 5.50 14.35 0.66
N ASN A 250 6.28 13.78 1.58
CA ASN A 250 7.74 13.73 1.45
C ASN A 250 8.17 13.02 0.14
N ALA A 251 7.64 11.83 -0.14
CA ALA A 251 7.94 11.10 -1.37
C ALA A 251 7.58 11.92 -2.63
N SER A 252 6.42 12.58 -2.61
CA SER A 252 5.93 13.40 -3.72
C SER A 252 6.77 14.65 -3.99
N ASN A 253 7.51 15.15 -3.00
CA ASN A 253 8.42 16.29 -3.14
C ASN A 253 9.79 15.89 -3.71
N HIS A 254 10.13 14.59 -3.67
CA HIS A 254 11.38 14.05 -4.21
C HIS A 254 11.27 13.59 -5.67
N VAL A 255 10.07 13.60 -6.25
CA VAL A 255 9.84 13.27 -7.65
C VAL A 255 9.40 14.51 -8.42
N GLN A 256 9.86 14.64 -9.66
CA GLN A 256 9.43 15.75 -10.53
C GLN A 256 7.94 15.66 -10.87
N CYS A 257 7.40 14.45 -10.92
CA CYS A 257 6.00 14.18 -11.26
C CYS A 257 5.58 12.86 -10.59
N ILE A 258 4.44 12.87 -9.89
CA ILE A 258 3.81 11.66 -9.34
C ILE A 258 3.15 10.93 -10.51
N PRO A 259 3.30 9.61 -10.71
CA PRO A 259 2.66 8.90 -11.83
C PRO A 259 1.11 9.02 -11.83
N VAL A 260 0.50 8.99 -13.02
CA VAL A 260 -0.96 9.16 -13.20
C VAL A 260 -1.73 8.10 -12.43
N GLU A 261 -1.28 6.85 -12.50
CA GLU A 261 -1.93 5.73 -11.83
C GLU A 261 -1.94 5.89 -10.30
N ILE A 262 -0.81 6.34 -9.74
CA ILE A 262 -0.69 6.65 -8.31
C ILE A 262 -1.67 7.75 -7.91
N THR A 263 -1.77 8.78 -8.74
CA THR A 263 -2.72 9.89 -8.55
C THR A 263 -4.16 9.39 -8.56
N LEU A 264 -4.54 8.57 -9.55
CA LEU A 264 -5.89 7.99 -9.66
C LEU A 264 -6.22 7.09 -8.48
N ASN A 265 -5.28 6.27 -8.03
CA ASN A 265 -5.47 5.41 -6.87
C ASN A 265 -5.74 6.22 -5.60
N MET A 266 -5.00 7.32 -5.40
CA MET A 266 -5.24 8.22 -4.29
C MET A 266 -6.57 8.96 -4.38
N LEU A 267 -6.93 9.48 -5.55
CA LEU A 267 -8.25 10.10 -5.75
C LEU A 267 -9.39 9.11 -5.51
N SER A 268 -9.21 7.85 -5.91
CA SER A 268 -10.17 6.77 -5.64
C SER A 268 -10.30 6.49 -4.14
N PHE A 269 -9.17 6.37 -3.44
CA PHE A 269 -9.14 6.23 -1.99
C PHE A 269 -9.87 7.38 -1.28
N ILE A 270 -9.62 8.63 -1.70
CA ILE A 270 -10.24 9.82 -1.11
C ILE A 270 -11.75 9.83 -1.36
N TYR A 271 -12.17 9.57 -2.61
CA TYR A 271 -13.58 9.49 -2.96
C TYR A 271 -14.33 8.44 -2.14
N ASN A 272 -13.77 7.24 -2.05
CA ASN A 272 -14.33 6.14 -1.25
C ASN A 272 -14.38 6.49 0.24
N THR A 273 -13.39 7.24 0.74
CA THR A 273 -13.39 7.76 2.11
C THR A 273 -14.56 8.71 2.33
N TYR A 274 -14.76 9.70 1.46
CA TYR A 274 -15.91 10.61 1.59
C TYR A 274 -17.25 9.91 1.49
N LYS A 275 -17.38 8.94 0.58
CA LYS A 275 -18.61 8.16 0.40
C LYS A 275 -18.93 7.28 1.60
N SER A 276 -17.93 6.56 2.12
CA SER A 276 -18.14 5.48 3.10
C SER A 276 -17.91 5.90 4.55
N ALA A 277 -17.18 7.00 4.78
CA ALA A 277 -16.82 7.50 6.10
C ALA A 277 -17.31 8.95 6.29
N TYR A 278 -18.60 9.22 6.03
CA TYR A 278 -19.19 10.56 6.18
C TYR A 278 -18.92 11.19 7.55
N TRP A 279 -18.75 10.36 8.59
CA TRP A 279 -18.38 10.78 9.94
C TRP A 279 -17.08 11.59 9.97
N ILE A 280 -16.15 11.41 9.02
CA ILE A 280 -14.88 12.14 8.97
C ILE A 280 -15.07 13.65 8.81
N HIS A 281 -16.18 14.08 8.16
CA HIS A 281 -16.56 15.49 8.02
C HIS A 281 -17.15 16.09 9.30
N HIS A 282 -17.55 15.24 10.26
CA HIS A 282 -18.23 15.62 11.49
C HIS A 282 -17.40 15.31 12.75
N ILE A 283 -16.21 14.72 12.62
CA ILE A 283 -15.30 14.56 13.74
C ILE A 283 -14.86 15.94 14.22
N ASP A 284 -15.09 16.18 15.50
CA ASP A 284 -14.62 17.36 16.20
C ASP A 284 -13.09 17.46 15.99
N ILE A 285 -12.65 18.56 15.37
CA ILE A 285 -11.27 18.85 14.88
C ILE A 285 -10.20 18.63 15.97
N LYS A 286 -10.61 18.55 17.23
CA LYS A 286 -9.77 18.41 18.42
C LYS A 286 -9.14 17.01 18.58
N GLY A 287 -9.65 15.96 17.91
CA GLY A 287 -9.25 14.57 18.13
C GLY A 287 -8.18 14.01 17.18
N CYS A 288 -8.30 14.26 15.87
CA CYS A 288 -7.34 13.90 14.82
C CYS A 288 -7.42 14.92 13.68
N ASP A 289 -6.29 15.51 13.25
CA ASP A 289 -6.21 16.39 12.06
C ASP A 289 -6.36 15.62 10.72
N CYS A 290 -7.04 14.48 10.74
CA CYS A 290 -7.18 13.54 9.63
C CYS A 290 -7.86 14.17 8.41
N LEU A 291 -8.97 14.91 8.59
CA LEU A 291 -9.69 15.59 7.51
C LEU A 291 -8.85 16.66 6.83
N ALA A 292 -8.13 17.45 7.63
CA ALA A 292 -7.27 18.50 7.11
C ALA A 292 -6.09 17.92 6.30
N GLN A 293 -5.50 16.82 6.77
CA GLN A 293 -4.49 16.09 5.98
C GLN A 293 -5.06 15.50 4.70
N LEU A 294 -6.30 15.02 4.72
CA LEU A 294 -6.98 14.51 3.52
C LEU A 294 -7.15 15.63 2.49
N TYR A 295 -7.60 16.82 2.91
CA TYR A 295 -7.74 17.99 2.04
C TYR A 295 -6.42 18.46 1.46
N LYS A 296 -5.38 18.53 2.29
CA LYS A 296 -4.02 18.83 1.84
C LYS A 296 -3.56 17.84 0.79
N LEU A 297 -3.74 16.54 1.04
CA LEU A 297 -3.33 15.47 0.12
C LEU A 297 -4.07 15.53 -1.22
N VAL A 298 -5.37 15.85 -1.22
CA VAL A 298 -6.11 16.11 -2.46
C VAL A 298 -5.43 17.21 -3.26
N MET A 299 -5.16 18.35 -2.63
CA MET A 299 -4.61 19.50 -3.32
C MET A 299 -3.18 19.25 -3.78
N ASP A 300 -2.32 18.67 -2.95
CA ASP A 300 -0.95 18.31 -3.31
C ASP A 300 -0.91 17.46 -4.59
N ILE A 301 -1.88 16.55 -4.76
CA ILE A 301 -1.95 15.65 -5.92
C ILE A 301 -2.53 16.37 -7.15
N VAL A 302 -3.69 17.01 -7.00
CA VAL A 302 -4.39 17.66 -8.12
C VAL A 302 -3.62 18.87 -8.63
N PHE A 303 -3.08 19.68 -7.72
CA PHE A 303 -2.31 20.87 -8.06
C PHE A 303 -0.99 20.49 -8.76
N LYS A 304 -0.24 19.49 -8.27
CA LYS A 304 0.96 18.99 -8.97
C LYS A 304 0.65 18.43 -10.35
N ALA A 305 -0.49 17.76 -10.52
CA ALA A 305 -0.93 17.30 -11.84
C ALA A 305 -1.21 18.47 -12.80
N LEU A 306 -1.87 19.53 -12.30
CA LEU A 306 -2.14 20.76 -13.05
C LEU A 306 -0.85 21.50 -13.44
N ASP A 307 0.10 21.64 -12.51
CA ASP A 307 1.39 22.27 -12.78
C ASP A 307 2.21 21.47 -13.79
N THR A 308 2.25 20.14 -13.64
CA THR A 308 2.89 19.25 -14.63
C THR A 308 2.29 19.45 -16.02
N TYR A 309 0.96 19.55 -16.11
CA TYR A 309 0.27 19.81 -17.38
C TYR A 309 0.66 21.18 -17.95
N LYS A 310 0.61 22.25 -17.16
CA LYS A 310 1.00 23.61 -17.60
C LYS A 310 2.44 23.66 -18.12
N ASP A 311 3.38 23.01 -17.43
CA ASP A 311 4.80 22.98 -17.82
C ASP A 311 5.05 22.16 -19.09
N ARG A 312 4.34 21.04 -19.26
CA ARG A 312 4.43 20.21 -20.47
C ARG A 312 3.82 20.89 -21.70
N THR A 313 2.71 21.61 -21.52
CA THR A 313 2.11 22.42 -22.59
C THR A 313 3.04 23.55 -23.01
N LYS A 314 3.66 24.27 -22.07
CA LYS A 314 4.66 25.31 -22.37
C LYS A 314 5.88 24.79 -23.13
N SER A 315 6.29 23.55 -22.87
CA SER A 315 7.45 22.92 -23.52
C SER A 315 7.13 22.21 -24.85
N GLY A 316 5.89 22.32 -25.35
CA GLY A 316 5.46 21.70 -26.62
C GLY A 316 5.40 20.18 -26.59
N ARG A 317 5.52 19.55 -25.41
CA ARG A 317 5.46 18.11 -25.20
C ARG A 317 4.04 17.75 -24.80
N GLN A 318 3.12 17.65 -25.77
CA GLN A 318 1.77 17.15 -25.49
C GLN A 318 1.84 15.69 -25.02
N ARG A 319 1.64 15.47 -23.72
CA ARG A 319 1.11 14.20 -23.21
C ARG A 319 -0.29 14.48 -22.68
N ASN A 320 -1.28 13.85 -23.32
CA ASN A 320 -2.70 14.01 -23.02
C ASN A 320 -3.11 13.38 -21.66
N GLU A 321 -2.30 12.48 -21.10
CA GLU A 321 -2.63 11.74 -19.87
C GLU A 321 -2.95 12.63 -18.64
N TRP A 322 -2.27 13.79 -18.50
CA TRP A 322 -2.47 14.69 -17.36
C TRP A 322 -3.73 15.52 -17.47
N ILE A 323 -4.08 15.97 -18.69
CA ILE A 323 -5.34 16.67 -18.89
C ILE A 323 -6.51 15.71 -18.78
N ASP A 324 -6.36 14.45 -19.23
CA ASP A 324 -7.37 13.41 -19.07
C ASP A 324 -7.57 13.06 -17.59
N LEU A 325 -6.49 13.02 -16.79
CA LEU A 325 -6.56 12.89 -15.33
C LEU A 325 -7.30 14.06 -14.68
N ILE A 326 -6.97 15.30 -15.04
CA ILE A 326 -7.61 16.49 -14.46
C ILE A 326 -9.10 16.55 -14.85
N LYS A 327 -9.42 16.21 -16.11
CA LYS A 327 -10.79 16.13 -16.63
C LYS A 327 -11.55 14.89 -16.14
N ASN A 328 -10.87 13.95 -15.50
CA ASN A 328 -11.47 12.72 -15.00
C ASN A 328 -12.61 13.06 -14.01
N LYS A 329 -13.71 12.33 -14.12
CA LYS A 329 -14.87 12.48 -13.23
C LYS A 329 -14.45 12.40 -11.77
N ILE A 330 -13.58 11.46 -11.40
CA ILE A 330 -13.19 11.25 -10.01
C ILE A 330 -12.51 12.48 -9.40
N THR A 331 -11.64 13.14 -10.19
CA THR A 331 -10.96 14.38 -9.79
C THR A 331 -11.98 15.46 -9.45
N LYS A 332 -12.95 15.68 -10.34
CA LYS A 332 -14.05 16.64 -10.11
C LYS A 332 -14.89 16.30 -8.89
N HIS A 333 -15.25 15.03 -8.71
CA HIS A 333 -16.07 14.59 -7.58
C HIS A 333 -15.34 14.83 -6.25
N VAL A 334 -14.06 14.47 -6.18
CA VAL A 334 -13.24 14.68 -4.98
C VAL A 334 -13.13 16.16 -4.63
N ILE A 335 -12.91 17.04 -5.63
CA ILE A 335 -12.83 18.50 -5.43
C ILE A 335 -14.16 19.05 -4.93
N ASN A 336 -15.28 18.65 -5.55
CA ASN A 336 -16.62 19.12 -5.17
C ASN A 336 -17.04 18.66 -3.76
N LEU A 337 -16.49 17.55 -3.27
CA LEU A 337 -16.74 17.03 -1.92
C LEU A 337 -15.92 17.73 -0.83
N MET A 338 -14.94 18.58 -1.20
CA MET A 338 -14.19 19.37 -0.24
C MET A 338 -15.03 20.55 0.28
N THR A 339 -15.27 20.59 1.59
CA THR A 339 -16.03 21.65 2.24
C THR A 339 -15.13 22.44 3.18
N PHE A 340 -14.69 23.63 2.77
CA PHE A 340 -13.88 24.54 3.61
C PHE A 340 -14.74 25.36 4.59
N HIS A 341 -15.73 24.72 5.24
CA HIS A 341 -16.76 25.42 6.02
C HIS A 341 -16.31 25.91 7.41
N SER A 342 -15.03 25.74 7.79
CA SER A 342 -14.52 26.26 9.07
C SER A 342 -13.38 27.28 8.87
N TYR A 343 -13.50 28.40 9.58
CA TYR A 343 -12.47 29.45 9.66
C TYR A 343 -11.10 28.87 10.09
N GLU A 344 -11.09 27.85 10.94
CA GLU A 344 -9.88 27.16 11.41
C GLU A 344 -9.17 26.34 10.31
N LEU A 345 -9.93 25.73 9.38
CA LEU A 345 -9.35 25.06 8.20
C LEU A 345 -8.79 26.09 7.21
N THR A 346 -9.46 27.23 7.04
CA THR A 346 -9.01 28.32 6.16
C THR A 346 -7.73 28.98 6.67
N GLU A 347 -7.59 29.22 7.99
CA GLU A 347 -6.43 29.90 8.58
C GLU A 347 -5.19 28.98 8.67
N LYS A 348 -5.37 27.69 9.00
CA LYS A 348 -4.26 26.72 9.06
C LYS A 348 -3.74 26.32 7.66
N TYR A 349 -4.56 26.46 6.63
CA TYR A 349 -4.26 25.92 5.29
C TYR A 349 -4.52 26.93 4.17
N ILE A 350 -4.11 28.19 4.38
CA ILE A 350 -4.24 29.27 3.39
C ILE A 350 -3.66 28.87 2.02
N THR A 351 -2.50 28.18 2.00
CA THR A 351 -1.87 27.69 0.77
C THR A 351 -2.75 26.68 0.04
N VAL A 352 -3.28 25.68 0.75
CA VAL A 352 -4.18 24.65 0.19
C VAL A 352 -5.44 25.29 -0.38
N LEU A 353 -5.99 26.31 0.29
CA LEU A 353 -7.15 27.05 -0.19
C LEU A 353 -6.82 27.88 -1.44
N ALA A 354 -5.64 28.52 -1.50
CA ALA A 354 -5.20 29.27 -2.68
C ALA A 354 -5.02 28.34 -3.89
N GLU A 355 -4.39 27.19 -3.70
CA GLU A 355 -4.26 26.13 -4.71
C GLU A 355 -5.63 25.62 -5.16
N TYR A 356 -6.56 25.40 -4.23
CA TYR A 356 -7.94 25.01 -4.54
C TYR A 356 -8.61 26.03 -5.45
N LYS A 357 -8.50 27.33 -5.14
CA LYS A 357 -9.05 28.40 -5.97
C LYS A 357 -8.42 28.47 -7.34
N GLU A 358 -7.14 28.14 -7.48
CA GLU A 358 -6.48 28.05 -8.78
C GLU A 358 -6.99 26.87 -9.62
N VAL A 359 -7.20 25.71 -9.00
CA VAL A 359 -7.79 24.53 -9.67
C VAL A 359 -9.23 24.81 -10.08
N GLU A 360 -10.04 25.40 -9.20
CA GLU A 360 -11.43 25.78 -9.46
C GLU A 360 -11.51 26.75 -10.67
N LYS A 361 -10.67 27.78 -10.69
CA LYS A 361 -10.60 28.72 -11.82
C LYS A 361 -10.19 28.02 -13.13
N PHE A 362 -9.22 27.10 -13.09
CA PHE A 362 -8.86 26.33 -14.28
C PHE A 362 -10.05 25.50 -14.81
N PHE A 363 -10.88 24.96 -13.91
CA PHE A 363 -12.06 24.19 -14.32
C PHE A 363 -13.13 25.10 -14.93
N GLU A 364 -13.33 26.29 -14.39
CA GLU A 364 -14.22 27.30 -14.99
C GLU A 364 -13.74 27.71 -16.39
N ASP A 365 -12.44 28.03 -16.54
CA ASP A 365 -11.84 28.45 -17.81
C ASP A 365 -11.94 27.36 -18.91
N GLU A 366 -11.86 26.08 -18.52
CA GLU A 366 -11.98 24.94 -19.43
C GLU A 366 -13.43 24.44 -19.63
N GLY A 367 -14.43 25.10 -19.04
CA GLY A 367 -15.84 24.67 -19.13
C GLY A 367 -16.11 23.32 -18.44
N LEU A 368 -15.35 23.01 -17.39
CA LEU A 368 -15.40 21.77 -16.63
C LEU A 368 -16.18 21.89 -15.31
N SER A 369 -16.65 23.09 -14.96
CA SER A 369 -17.34 23.42 -13.70
C SER A 369 -18.70 22.74 -13.53
N ASP A 370 -19.34 22.33 -14.63
CA ASP A 370 -20.64 21.66 -14.59
C ASP A 370 -20.47 20.13 -14.44
N VAL A 371 -20.57 19.66 -13.20
CA VAL A 371 -21.06 18.31 -12.92
C VAL A 371 -22.24 18.52 -11.98
N ASP A 372 -23.43 18.13 -12.45
CA ASP A 372 -24.69 18.19 -11.71
C ASP A 372 -24.45 17.86 -10.23
N SER A 373 -24.98 18.69 -9.34
CA SER A 373 -25.08 18.41 -7.89
C SER A 373 -25.98 17.20 -7.57
N THR A 374 -26.35 16.43 -8.59
CA THR A 374 -27.25 15.27 -8.59
C THR A 374 -26.70 14.20 -9.55
N VAL A 375 -25.67 13.44 -9.15
CA VAL A 375 -25.17 12.32 -9.97
C VAL A 375 -25.43 10.98 -9.28
N ASN A 376 -26.12 10.10 -10.01
CA ASN A 376 -26.36 8.70 -9.69
C ASN A 376 -25.07 7.96 -9.30
N GLU A 377 -25.19 7.13 -8.26
CA GLU A 377 -24.12 6.60 -7.40
C GLU A 377 -23.25 5.47 -7.99
N ASP A 378 -23.22 5.30 -9.31
CA ASP A 378 -22.40 4.26 -9.93
C ASP A 378 -21.01 4.78 -10.29
N MET A 379 -20.03 4.23 -9.56
CA MET A 379 -18.60 4.42 -9.80
C MET A 379 -18.31 4.15 -11.28
N PRO A 380 -17.66 5.06 -12.03
CA PRO A 380 -17.12 4.67 -13.32
C PRO A 380 -16.05 3.61 -13.07
N ASP A 381 -16.21 2.43 -13.67
CA ASP A 381 -15.11 1.48 -13.79
C ASP A 381 -13.93 2.22 -14.44
N ILE A 382 -12.87 2.45 -13.66
CA ILE A 382 -11.62 2.94 -14.21
C ILE A 382 -11.05 1.77 -14.98
N ASP A 383 -11.26 1.78 -16.30
CA ASP A 383 -10.71 0.76 -17.18
C ASP A 383 -9.19 0.80 -17.09
N SER A 384 -8.64 -0.11 -16.28
CA SER A 384 -7.20 -0.28 -16.12
C SER A 384 -6.51 -0.58 -17.44
N ALA A 385 -7.24 -1.01 -18.48
CA ALA A 385 -6.72 -1.22 -19.83
C ALA A 385 -6.20 0.06 -20.50
N LEU A 386 -6.63 1.25 -20.07
CA LEU A 386 -6.18 2.53 -20.65
C LEU A 386 -4.74 2.92 -20.29
N PHE A 387 -4.11 2.21 -19.34
CA PHE A 387 -2.79 2.57 -18.81
C PHE A 387 -1.85 1.36 -18.64
N VAL A 388 -2.17 0.21 -19.25
CA VAL A 388 -1.31 -0.97 -19.26
C VAL A 388 -0.19 -0.77 -20.26
N ASP A 389 0.92 -0.18 -19.82
CA ASP A 389 2.24 -0.38 -20.43
C ASP A 389 3.33 0.00 -19.41
N TRP A 390 3.53 -0.86 -18.39
CA TRP A 390 4.76 -0.94 -17.59
C TRP A 390 5.06 -2.38 -17.19
#